data_AF-A0A821JXW2-F1
#
_entry.id   AF-A0A821JXW2-F1
#
_cell.length_a   1.000
_cell.length_b   1.000
_cell.length_c   1.000
_cell.angle_alpha   90.00
_cell.angle_beta   90.00
_cell.angle_gamma   90.00
#
_symmetry.space_group_name_H-M   'P 1'
#
loop_
_entity.id
_entity.type
_entity.pdbx_description
1 polymer ?
#
loop_
_entity_poly.entity_id
_entity_poly.type
_entity_poly.pdbx_seq_one_letter_code
_entity_poly.pdbx_strand_id
1 'polypeptide(L)'
;MQSYNQTVMNADDIHHVHDFLSALLFSIETQHTIGYGSRYITTECMGGILVLTLQSLLEYLLQVIVTQIVFTKLSRPTGEEKSQFIIFSNYPLIAPRNNQVPLTFRIVNLSTS
;
A
#
# COMPACT_ATOMS: atom_id res chain seq x y z
N MET A 1 -5.78 -42.97 -31.88
CA MET A 1 -4.59 -42.60 -31.07
C MET A 1 -3.76 -41.43 -31.62
N GLN A 2 -4.07 -40.83 -32.78
CA GLN A 2 -3.44 -39.57 -33.23
C GLN A 2 -4.17 -38.30 -32.78
N SER A 3 -5.44 -38.39 -32.36
CA SER A 3 -6.24 -37.21 -31.97
C SER A 3 -5.99 -36.70 -30.55
N TYR A 4 -5.28 -37.45 -29.69
CA TYR A 4 -4.95 -37.06 -28.30
C TYR A 4 -3.71 -36.15 -28.22
N ASN A 5 -2.70 -36.42 -29.06
CA ASN A 5 -1.46 -35.63 -29.07
C ASN A 5 -1.65 -34.22 -29.65
N GLN A 6 -2.71 -33.97 -30.42
CA GLN A 6 -2.99 -32.63 -30.95
C GLN A 6 -3.71 -31.73 -29.94
N THR A 7 -4.51 -32.31 -29.03
CA THR A 7 -5.22 -31.57 -27.96
C THR A 7 -4.30 -31.16 -26.81
N VAL A 8 -3.28 -31.97 -26.52
CA VAL A 8 -2.33 -31.69 -25.43
C VAL A 8 -1.28 -30.63 -25.82
N MET A 9 -0.98 -30.48 -27.13
CA MET A 9 0.02 -29.52 -27.63
C MET A 9 -0.57 -28.15 -28.02
N ASN A 10 -1.90 -28.00 -28.02
CA ASN A 10 -2.61 -26.73 -28.26
C ASN A 10 -3.51 -26.38 -27.06
N ALA A 11 -3.07 -26.69 -25.85
CA ALA A 11 -3.74 -26.21 -24.65
C ALA A 11 -3.37 -24.73 -24.46
N ASP A 12 -4.07 -23.85 -25.17
CA ASP A 12 -4.13 -22.43 -24.79
C ASP A 12 -4.77 -22.38 -23.40
N ASP A 13 -3.93 -22.35 -22.37
CA ASP A 13 -4.28 -22.28 -20.95
C ASP A 13 -5.26 -21.11 -20.68
N ILE A 14 -5.11 -20.04 -21.47
CA ILE A 14 -5.89 -18.79 -21.39
C ILE A 14 -6.32 -18.38 -22.82
N HIS A 15 -7.63 -18.26 -23.06
CA HIS A 15 -8.14 -17.85 -24.38
C HIS A 15 -7.78 -16.40 -24.71
N HIS A 16 -7.48 -16.13 -25.99
CA HIS A 16 -7.13 -14.80 -26.52
C HIS A 16 -5.81 -14.20 -25.96
N VAL A 17 -4.91 -15.05 -25.48
CA VAL A 17 -3.55 -14.69 -25.04
C VAL A 17 -2.54 -15.39 -25.94
N HIS A 18 -2.09 -14.70 -26.98
CA HIS A 18 -1.14 -15.26 -27.97
C HIS A 18 0.26 -14.64 -27.90
N ASP A 19 0.40 -13.51 -27.20
CA ASP A 19 1.64 -12.76 -27.08
C ASP A 19 1.91 -12.39 -25.62
N PHE A 20 3.18 -12.13 -25.30
CA PHE A 20 3.60 -11.62 -23.98
C PHE A 20 2.80 -10.37 -23.57
N LEU A 21 2.53 -9.46 -24.52
CA LEU A 21 1.74 -8.26 -24.24
C LEU A 21 0.31 -8.59 -23.81
N SER A 22 -0.34 -9.55 -24.48
CA SER A 22 -1.69 -10.01 -24.15
C SER A 22 -1.73 -10.71 -22.79
N ALA A 23 -0.68 -11.47 -22.44
CA ALA A 23 -0.53 -12.09 -21.13
C ALA A 23 -0.29 -11.04 -20.02
N LEU A 24 0.54 -10.03 -20.30
CA LEU A 24 0.77 -8.90 -19.40
C LEU A 24 -0.51 -8.11 -19.15
N LEU A 25 -1.26 -7.82 -20.20
CA LEU A 25 -2.56 -7.14 -20.11
C LEU A 25 -3.55 -7.98 -19.28
N PHE A 26 -3.66 -9.29 -19.53
CA PHE A 26 -4.48 -10.19 -18.72
C PHE A 26 -4.06 -10.20 -17.24
N SER A 27 -2.76 -10.20 -16.96
CA SER A 27 -2.24 -10.13 -15.59
C SER A 27 -2.60 -8.81 -14.90
N ILE A 28 -2.48 -7.67 -15.59
CA ILE A 28 -2.89 -6.35 -15.08
C ILE A 28 -4.40 -6.29 -14.86
N GLU A 29 -5.20 -6.77 -15.82
CA GLU A 29 -6.66 -6.81 -15.74
C GLU A 29 -7.13 -7.64 -14.53
N THR A 30 -6.45 -8.75 -14.25
CA THR A 30 -6.71 -9.60 -13.09
C THR A 30 -6.28 -8.91 -11.80
N GLN A 31 -5.06 -8.34 -11.75
CA GLN A 31 -4.51 -7.71 -10.55
C GLN A 31 -5.27 -6.44 -10.13
N HIS A 32 -5.81 -5.69 -11.08
CA HIS A 32 -6.65 -4.53 -10.78
C HIS A 32 -8.14 -4.90 -10.70
N THR A 33 -8.49 -6.19 -10.81
CA THR A 33 -9.87 -6.69 -10.81
C THR A 33 -10.77 -6.00 -11.84
N ILE A 34 -10.19 -5.51 -12.95
CA ILE A 34 -10.94 -4.82 -14.02
C ILE A 34 -11.85 -5.81 -14.73
N GLY A 35 -11.29 -6.97 -15.09
CA GLY A 35 -12.04 -8.10 -15.63
C GLY A 35 -12.91 -7.78 -16.85
N TYR A 36 -12.31 -7.28 -17.94
CA TYR A 36 -13.06 -6.97 -19.18
C TYR A 36 -13.79 -8.18 -19.79
N GLY A 37 -13.41 -9.41 -19.41
CA GLY A 37 -14.06 -10.65 -19.85
C GLY A 37 -13.67 -11.13 -21.25
N SER A 38 -12.87 -10.35 -21.99
CA SER A 38 -12.35 -10.75 -23.31
C SER A 38 -11.26 -11.82 -23.25
N ARG A 39 -10.56 -11.92 -22.12
CA ARG A 39 -9.50 -12.89 -21.83
C ARG A 39 -9.86 -13.60 -20.54
N TYR A 40 -9.94 -14.92 -20.57
CA TYR A 40 -10.33 -15.72 -19.41
C TYR A 40 -9.61 -17.06 -19.41
N ILE A 41 -9.41 -17.57 -18.20
CA ILE A 41 -8.79 -18.87 -17.97
C ILE A 41 -9.80 -19.99 -18.13
N THR A 42 -9.38 -21.11 -18.70
CA THR A 42 -10.21 -22.31 -18.78
C THR A 42 -9.93 -23.25 -17.61
N THR A 43 -10.89 -24.11 -17.27
CA THR A 43 -10.73 -25.12 -16.20
C THR A 43 -9.91 -26.33 -16.65
N GLU A 44 -9.49 -26.37 -17.91
CA GLU A 44 -8.83 -27.52 -18.54
C GLU A 44 -7.38 -27.65 -18.11
N CYS A 45 -6.77 -26.58 -17.58
CA CYS A 45 -5.39 -26.61 -17.13
C CYS A 45 -5.23 -26.14 -15.68
N MET A 46 -4.65 -27.03 -14.88
CA MET A 46 -4.33 -26.77 -13.47
C MET A 46 -3.22 -25.74 -13.30
N GLY A 47 -2.30 -25.64 -14.27
CA GLY A 47 -1.14 -24.76 -14.21
C GLY A 47 -1.55 -23.30 -14.12
N GLY A 48 -2.42 -22.85 -15.02
CA GLY A 48 -2.89 -21.47 -15.01
C GLY A 48 -3.75 -21.11 -13.79
N ILE A 49 -4.57 -22.03 -13.28
CA ILE A 49 -5.33 -21.83 -12.02
C ILE A 49 -4.39 -21.60 -10.84
N LEU A 50 -3.32 -22.40 -10.72
CA LEU A 50 -2.31 -22.26 -9.67
C LEU A 50 -1.59 -20.91 -9.78
N VAL A 51 -1.21 -20.49 -10.99
CA VAL A 51 -0.56 -19.19 -11.22
C VAL A 51 -1.48 -18.04 -10.82
N LEU A 52 -2.75 -18.06 -11.22
CA LEU A 52 -3.72 -17.02 -10.85
C LEU A 52 -3.97 -16.96 -9.34
N THR A 53 -4.03 -18.12 -8.68
CA THR A 53 -4.21 -18.20 -7.23
C THR A 53 -3.01 -17.59 -6.50
N LEU A 54 -1.79 -17.93 -6.93
CA LEU A 54 -0.56 -17.34 -6.38
C LEU A 54 -0.48 -15.84 -6.66
N GLN A 55 -0.85 -15.39 -7.87
CA GLN A 55 -0.92 -13.98 -8.23
C GLN A 55 -1.85 -13.21 -7.30
N SER A 56 -3.04 -13.76 -7.00
CA SER A 56 -4.04 -13.13 -6.12
C SER A 56 -3.54 -12.99 -4.67
N LEU A 57 -2.77 -13.98 -4.18
CA LEU A 57 -2.16 -13.89 -2.84
C LEU A 57 -1.09 -12.78 -2.78
N LEU A 58 -0.26 -12.67 -3.82
CA LEU A 58 0.76 -11.63 -3.91
C LEU A 58 0.16 -10.23 -4.02
N GLU A 59 -0.92 -10.08 -4.80
CA GLU A 59 -1.69 -8.84 -4.91
C GLU A 59 -2.16 -8.36 -3.54
N TYR A 60 -2.76 -9.26 -2.75
CA TYR A 60 -3.25 -8.92 -1.41
C TYR A 60 -2.14 -8.42 -0.49
N LEU A 61 -0.97 -9.09 -0.51
CA LEU A 61 0.19 -8.66 0.30
C LEU A 61 0.69 -7.27 -0.09
N LEU A 62 0.77 -6.98 -1.40
CA LEU A 62 1.19 -5.67 -1.90
C LEU A 62 0.18 -4.57 -1.53
N GLN A 63 -1.12 -4.86 -1.65
CA GLN A 63 -2.19 -3.92 -1.29
C GLN A 63 -2.12 -3.53 0.19
N VAL A 64 -1.85 -4.50 1.08
CA VAL A 64 -1.66 -4.25 2.51
C VAL A 64 -0.45 -3.36 2.73
N ILE A 65 0.70 -3.65 2.14
CA ILE A 65 1.94 -2.85 2.30
C ILE A 65 1.72 -1.40 1.87
N VAL A 66 1.13 -1.17 0.70
CA VAL A 66 0.84 0.19 0.20
C VAL A 66 -0.09 0.93 1.16
N THR A 67 -1.17 0.28 1.59
CA THR A 67 -2.13 0.86 2.54
C THR A 67 -1.45 1.21 3.85
N GLN A 68 -0.57 0.34 4.38
CA GLN A 68 0.18 0.60 5.61
C GLN A 68 1.16 1.76 5.47
N ILE A 69 1.86 1.89 4.32
CA ILE A 69 2.78 3.00 4.06
C ILE A 69 2.01 4.32 3.96
N VAL A 70 0.90 4.34 3.22
CA VAL A 70 0.03 5.52 3.09
C VAL A 70 -0.54 5.89 4.45
N PHE A 71 -1.07 4.93 5.20
CA PHE A 71 -1.59 5.15 6.54
C PHE A 71 -0.52 5.68 7.49
N THR A 72 0.70 5.15 7.43
CA THR A 72 1.82 5.65 8.24
C THR A 72 2.19 7.08 7.86
N LYS A 73 2.18 7.42 6.57
CA LYS A 73 2.43 8.79 6.09
C LYS A 73 1.31 9.76 6.49
N LEU A 74 0.05 9.32 6.47
CA LEU A 74 -1.10 10.12 6.93
C LEU A 74 -1.15 10.25 8.46
N SER A 75 -0.75 9.21 9.18
CA SER A 75 -0.65 9.19 10.64
C SER A 75 0.51 10.03 11.15
N ARG A 76 1.53 10.25 10.31
CA ARG A 76 2.52 11.30 10.54
C ARG A 76 1.84 12.63 10.23
N PRO A 77 1.67 13.51 11.24
CA PRO A 77 1.26 14.89 10.98
C PRO A 77 2.43 15.59 10.27
N THR A 78 2.48 15.45 8.95
CA THR A 78 3.60 15.89 8.09
C THR A 78 3.41 17.35 7.63
N GLY A 79 2.57 18.10 8.32
CA GLY A 79 2.44 19.55 8.20
C GLY A 79 2.56 20.14 9.60
N GLU A 80 2.98 21.39 9.69
CA GLU A 80 3.19 22.22 10.88
C GLU A 80 2.03 22.27 11.92
N GLU A 81 0.96 21.49 11.77
CA GLU A 81 -0.20 21.40 12.67
C GLU A 81 0.03 20.62 13.98
N LYS A 82 1.19 19.97 14.16
CA LYS A 82 1.64 19.52 15.50
C LYS A 82 2.72 20.42 16.10
N SER A 83 2.75 21.69 15.71
CA SER A 83 2.94 22.67 16.76
C SER A 83 1.64 22.67 17.57
N GLN A 84 1.54 21.75 18.55
CA GLN A 84 1.01 22.22 19.82
C GLN A 84 1.88 23.43 20.09
N PHE A 85 1.37 24.65 19.86
CA PHE A 85 2.21 25.83 19.85
C PHE A 85 2.64 26.04 21.29
N ILE A 86 3.72 25.35 21.65
CA ILE A 86 4.39 25.42 22.92
C ILE A 86 5.33 26.60 22.73
N ILE A 87 4.83 27.77 23.10
CA ILE A 87 5.57 29.02 23.00
C ILE A 87 6.36 29.19 24.29
N PHE A 88 7.66 29.47 24.15
CA PHE A 88 8.54 29.81 25.25
C PHE A 88 8.63 31.33 25.41
N SER A 89 8.82 31.82 26.63
CA SER A 89 9.11 33.24 26.87
C SER A 89 10.45 33.64 26.24
N ASN A 90 10.48 34.79 25.56
CA ASN A 90 11.70 35.33 24.91
C ASN A 90 12.87 35.56 25.87
N TYR A 91 12.59 35.88 27.13
CA TYR A 91 13.62 36.17 28.13
C TYR A 91 13.36 35.37 29.41
N PRO A 92 14.36 34.65 29.92
CA PRO A 92 14.27 34.05 31.24
C PRO A 92 14.47 35.13 32.32
N LEU A 93 13.81 34.95 33.47
CA LEU A 93 13.84 35.84 34.62
C LEU A 93 14.62 35.17 35.77
N ILE A 94 15.53 35.92 36.39
CA ILE A 94 16.23 35.51 37.62
C ILE A 94 15.72 36.40 38.74
N ALA A 95 15.04 35.82 39.73
CA ALA A 95 14.49 36.56 40.86
C ALA A 95 14.65 35.77 42.16
N PRO A 96 15.07 36.40 43.27
CA PRO A 96 15.19 35.71 44.55
C PRO A 96 13.81 35.29 45.07
N ARG A 97 13.65 34.01 45.38
CA ARG A 97 12.45 33.43 45.96
C ARG A 97 12.86 32.39 47.00
N ASN A 98 12.31 32.49 48.23
CA ASN A 98 12.59 31.56 49.33
C ASN A 98 14.10 31.30 49.58
N ASN A 99 14.90 32.37 49.68
CA ASN A 99 16.34 32.31 49.91
C ASN A 99 17.16 31.61 48.80
N GLN A 100 16.59 31.43 47.61
CA GLN A 100 17.24 30.87 46.42
C GLN A 100 17.07 31.83 45.23
N VAL A 101 17.94 31.73 44.23
CA VAL A 101 17.90 32.53 42.99
C VAL A 101 17.62 31.65 41.76
N PRO A 102 16.38 31.16 41.58
CA PRO A 102 16.05 30.29 40.45
C PRO A 102 15.95 31.06 39.12
N LEU A 103 16.38 30.41 38.04
CA LEU A 103 16.10 30.81 36.66
C LEU A 103 14.70 30.31 36.27
N THR A 104 13.81 31.23 35.88
CA THR A 104 12.43 30.91 35.52
C THR A 104 12.13 31.37 34.10
N PHE A 105 11.46 30.54 33.30
CA PHE A 105 10.91 30.89 31.99
C PHE A 105 9.49 30.35 31.86
N ARG A 106 8.65 31.00 31.03
CA ARG A 106 7.26 30.58 30.84
C ARG A 106 7.13 29.69 29.63
N ILE A 107 6.25 28.71 29.74
CA ILE A 107 5.85 27.79 28.68
C ILE A 107 4.34 27.93 28.54
N VAL A 108 3.85 28.23 27.34
CA VAL A 108 2.41 28.35 27.04
C VAL A 108 2.05 27.28 26.02
N ASN A 109 1.02 26.49 26.31
CA ASN A 109 0.45 25.55 25.35
C ASN A 109 -0.77 26.21 24.68
N LEU A 110 -0.71 26.54 23.39
CA LEU A 110 -1.86 27.08 22.65
C LEU A 110 -2.78 26.00 22.04
N SER A 111 -2.67 24.74 22.48
CA SER A 111 -3.61 23.69 22.08
C SER A 111 -5.01 24.01 22.62
N THR A 112 -5.86 24.64 21.81
CA THR A 112 -7.30 24.77 22.09
C THR A 112 -7.96 23.47 21.64
N SER A 113 -8.56 22.75 22.60
CA SER A 113 -9.40 21.57 22.33
C SER A 113 -10.83 21.97 22.04
#